data_AF-A0A2N5GYK5-F1
#
_entry.id   AF-A0A2N5GYK5-F1
#
_cell.length_a   1.000
_cell.length_b   1.000
_cell.length_c   1.000
_cell.angle_alpha   90.00
_cell.angle_beta   90.00
_cell.angle_gamma   90.00
#
_symmetry.space_group_name_H-M   'P 1'
#
loop_
_entity.id
_entity.type
_entity.pdbx_description
1 polymer ?
#
loop_
_entity_poly.entity_id
_entity_poly.type
_entity_poly.pdbx_seq_one_letter_code
_entity_poly.pdbx_strand_id
1 'polypeptide(L)'
;MKIESVTTLINKVVLEEKYNIARELIERDWERLIEYKNYQVLNGEAKQFLKFIKEEKENAANFSLTHTEKKILNLLNQTIRDMNLRYAKRLFEQHQELIYKPTGQSWLTSEARYICDVWNKHK
;
A
#
# COMPACT_ATOMS: atom_id res chain seq x y z
N MET A 1 9.50 15.73 -21.61
CA MET A 1 9.20 14.97 -22.84
C MET A 1 7.71 15.09 -23.15
N LYS A 2 7.31 15.13 -24.42
CA LYS A 2 5.88 15.15 -24.79
C LYS A 2 5.24 13.80 -24.43
N ILE A 3 4.00 13.81 -23.94
CA ILE A 3 3.34 12.60 -23.46
C ILE A 3 3.11 11.59 -24.59
N GLU A 4 2.87 12.06 -25.82
CA GLU A 4 2.70 11.18 -26.98
C GLU A 4 4.00 10.41 -27.32
N SER A 5 5.15 11.03 -27.07
CA SER A 5 6.44 10.35 -27.24
C SER A 5 6.67 9.28 -26.18
N VAL A 6 6.19 9.52 -24.96
CA VAL A 6 6.27 8.56 -23.85
C VAL A 6 5.34 7.38 -24.11
N THR A 7 4.10 7.59 -24.54
CA THR A 7 3.17 6.49 -24.87
C THR A 7 3.69 5.65 -26.04
N THR A 8 4.24 6.29 -27.08
CA THR A 8 4.88 5.59 -28.20
C THR A 8 6.08 4.75 -27.75
N LEU A 9 6.92 5.32 -26.88
CA LEU A 9 8.07 4.61 -26.34
C LEU A 9 7.64 3.43 -25.48
N ILE A 10 6.66 3.60 -24.59
CA ILE A 10 6.09 2.52 -23.76
C ILE A 10 5.57 1.39 -24.63
N ASN A 11 4.75 1.69 -25.65
CA ASN A 11 4.23 0.69 -26.58
C ASN A 11 5.36 -0.12 -27.22
N LYS A 12 6.43 0.56 -27.66
CA LYS A 12 7.60 -0.09 -28.25
C LYS A 12 8.34 -0.98 -27.26
N VAL A 13 8.66 -0.47 -26.07
CA VAL A 13 9.48 -1.24 -25.10
C VAL A 13 8.72 -2.42 -24.51
N VAL A 14 7.38 -2.33 -24.39
CA VAL A 14 6.54 -3.45 -23.95
C VAL A 14 6.49 -4.53 -25.03
N LEU A 15 6.39 -4.16 -26.32
CA LEU A 15 6.47 -5.11 -27.43
C LEU A 15 7.85 -5.78 -27.54
N GLU A 16 8.91 -5.07 -27.17
CA GLU A 16 10.28 -5.62 -27.09
C GLU A 16 10.55 -6.39 -25.79
N GLU A 17 9.53 -6.63 -24.96
CA GLU A 17 9.61 -7.35 -23.67
C GLU A 17 10.59 -6.70 -22.65
N LYS A 18 10.92 -5.42 -22.84
CA LYS A 18 11.79 -4.64 -21.96
C LYS A 18 11.00 -4.04 -20.79
N TYR A 19 10.38 -4.89 -19.99
CA TYR A 19 9.44 -4.49 -18.93
C TYR A 19 10.06 -3.60 -17.86
N ASN A 20 11.34 -3.74 -17.54
CA ASN A 20 12.03 -2.88 -16.57
C ASN A 20 12.02 -1.42 -17.03
N ILE A 21 12.36 -1.18 -18.30
CA ILE A 21 12.36 0.17 -18.90
C ILE A 21 10.92 0.69 -19.01
N ALA A 22 9.98 -0.17 -19.41
CA ALA A 22 8.57 0.18 -19.46
C ALA A 22 8.04 0.64 -18.09
N ARG A 23 8.40 -0.07 -17.01
CA ARG A 23 7.99 0.26 -15.66
C ARG A 23 8.53 1.62 -15.23
N GLU A 24 9.82 1.90 -15.42
CA GLU A 24 10.42 3.20 -15.08
C GLU A 24 9.70 4.36 -15.81
N LEU A 25 9.40 4.19 -17.09
CA LEU A 25 8.66 5.18 -17.87
C LEU A 25 7.23 5.38 -17.35
N ILE A 26 6.53 4.29 -17.03
CA ILE A 26 5.17 4.32 -16.50
C ILE A 26 5.11 4.97 -15.12
N GLU A 27 6.06 4.64 -14.24
CA GLU A 27 6.11 5.20 -12.89
C GLU A 27 6.43 6.69 -12.90
N ARG A 28 7.37 7.12 -13.75
CA ARG A 28 7.78 8.53 -13.87
C ARG A 28 6.65 9.43 -14.38
N ASP A 29 5.88 8.96 -15.36
CA ASP A 29 4.83 9.74 -16.03
C ASP A 29 3.41 9.25 -15.64
N TRP A 30 3.28 8.62 -14.47
CA TRP A 30 2.06 7.92 -14.00
C TRP A 30 0.78 8.73 -14.13
N GLU A 31 0.74 9.92 -13.51
CA GLU A 31 -0.47 10.76 -13.44
C GLU A 31 -1.00 11.13 -14.83
N ARG A 32 -0.09 11.31 -15.78
CA ARG A 32 -0.42 11.69 -17.17
C ARG A 32 -0.88 10.47 -17.97
N LEU A 33 -0.31 9.29 -17.71
CA LEU A 33 -0.65 8.05 -18.43
C LEU A 33 -2.02 7.50 -18.05
N ILE A 34 -2.48 7.72 -16.82
CA ILE A 34 -3.82 7.29 -16.37
C ILE A 34 -4.95 8.19 -16.90
N GLU A 35 -4.64 9.35 -17.48
CA GLU A 35 -5.64 10.19 -18.15
C GLU A 35 -6.26 9.44 -19.32
N TYR A 36 -7.59 9.52 -19.45
CA TYR A 36 -8.35 8.77 -20.46
C TYR A 36 -7.77 8.90 -21.88
N LYS A 37 -7.39 10.12 -22.28
CA LYS A 37 -6.84 10.39 -23.62
C LYS A 37 -5.51 9.67 -23.87
N ASN A 38 -4.62 9.66 -22.89
CA ASN A 38 -3.28 9.07 -23.02
C ASN A 38 -3.34 7.55 -22.84
N TYR A 39 -4.26 7.06 -22.01
CA TYR A 39 -4.52 5.64 -21.87
C TYR A 39 -5.04 5.03 -23.19
N GLN A 40 -5.91 5.73 -23.92
CA GLN A 40 -6.50 5.21 -25.17
C GLN A 40 -5.44 4.91 -26.24
N VAL A 41 -4.35 5.69 -26.31
CA VAL A 41 -3.29 5.54 -27.32
C VAL A 41 -2.24 4.47 -26.98
N LEU A 42 -2.31 3.86 -25.80
CA LEU A 42 -1.51 2.69 -25.46
C LEU A 42 -2.02 1.45 -26.22
N ASN A 43 -1.10 0.57 -26.63
CA ASN A 43 -1.44 -0.72 -27.23
C ASN A 43 -1.98 -1.70 -26.16
N GLY A 44 -2.45 -2.87 -26.59
CA GLY A 44 -3.09 -3.84 -25.70
C GLY A 44 -2.18 -4.32 -24.59
N GLU A 45 -0.92 -4.62 -24.94
CA GLU A 45 0.10 -5.11 -24.03
C GLU A 45 0.50 -4.04 -23.01
N ALA A 46 0.70 -2.79 -23.45
CA ALA A 46 1.04 -1.68 -22.56
C ALA A 46 -0.13 -1.32 -21.63
N LYS A 47 -1.38 -1.41 -22.10
CA LYS A 47 -2.57 -1.25 -21.25
C LYS A 47 -2.63 -2.31 -20.16
N GLN A 48 -2.39 -3.57 -20.51
CA GLN A 48 -2.34 -4.66 -19.53
C GLN A 48 -1.21 -4.46 -18.52
N PHE A 49 -0.02 -4.07 -18.98
CA PHE A 49 1.11 -3.82 -18.09
C PHE A 49 0.88 -2.63 -17.15
N LEU A 50 0.28 -1.54 -17.67
CA LEU A 50 -0.12 -0.40 -16.84
C LEU A 50 -1.21 -0.78 -15.82
N LYS A 51 -2.15 -1.65 -16.20
CA LYS A 51 -3.15 -2.21 -15.26
C LYS A 51 -2.49 -3.02 -14.15
N PHE A 52 -1.51 -3.86 -14.48
CA PHE A 52 -0.75 -4.62 -13.48
C PHE A 52 -0.05 -3.69 -12.48
N ILE A 53 0.65 -2.66 -12.97
CA ILE A 53 1.30 -1.65 -12.10
C ILE A 53 0.27 -0.89 -11.26
N LYS A 54 -0.93 -0.64 -11.81
CA LYS A 54 -2.04 -0.03 -11.06
C LYS A 54 -2.48 -0.90 -9.90
N GLU A 55 -2.73 -2.18 -10.17
CA GLU A 55 -3.12 -3.17 -9.16
C GLU A 55 -2.03 -3.32 -8.09
N GLU A 56 -0.75 -3.34 -8.47
CA GLU A 56 0.36 -3.34 -7.50
C GLU A 56 0.38 -2.08 -6.64
N LYS A 57 0.19 -0.90 -7.22
CA LYS A 57 0.15 0.37 -6.48
C LYS A 57 -1.05 0.45 -5.54
N GLU A 58 -2.22 0.01 -5.99
CA GLU A 58 -3.43 -0.05 -5.18
C GLU A 58 -3.29 -1.07 -4.05
N ASN A 59 -2.71 -2.23 -4.31
CA ASN A 59 -2.40 -3.22 -3.29
C ASN A 59 -1.38 -2.67 -2.29
N ALA A 60 -0.27 -2.10 -2.75
CA ALA A 60 0.74 -1.49 -1.88
C ALA A 60 0.15 -0.36 -1.02
N ALA A 61 -0.73 0.48 -1.58
CA ALA A 61 -1.45 1.51 -0.84
C ALA A 61 -2.40 0.90 0.20
N ASN A 62 -3.14 -0.15 -0.17
CA ASN A 62 -4.03 -0.89 0.72
C ASN A 62 -3.27 -1.55 1.88
N PHE A 63 -2.02 -1.97 1.67
CA PHE A 63 -1.17 -2.51 2.73
C PHE A 63 -0.39 -1.44 3.50
N SER A 64 -0.15 -0.25 2.94
CA SER A 64 0.62 0.78 3.63
C SER A 64 -0.15 1.37 4.82
N LEU A 65 0.56 1.61 5.92
CA LEU A 65 0.02 2.32 7.08
C LEU A 65 0.32 3.81 6.95
N THR A 66 -0.69 4.64 7.14
CA THR A 66 -0.58 6.10 7.27
C THR A 66 0.28 6.47 8.48
N HIS A 67 0.77 7.71 8.51
CA HIS A 67 1.56 8.20 9.64
C HIS A 67 0.79 8.17 10.97
N THR A 68 -0.52 8.46 10.92
CA THR A 68 -1.41 8.40 12.08
C THR A 68 -1.60 6.97 12.58
N GLU A 69 -1.83 6.02 11.68
CA GLU A 69 -1.94 4.60 12.04
C GLU A 69 -0.66 4.06 12.68
N LYS A 70 0.51 4.42 12.13
CA LYS A 70 1.81 4.07 12.75
C LYS A 70 1.96 4.66 14.15
N LYS A 71 1.52 5.90 14.37
CA LYS A 71 1.51 6.53 15.70
C LYS A 71 0.63 5.78 16.68
N ILE A 72 -0.57 5.36 16.25
CA ILE A 72 -1.50 4.57 17.08
C ILE A 72 -0.86 3.23 17.48
N LEU A 73 -0.27 2.51 16.53
CA LEU A 73 0.37 1.22 16.79
C LEU A 73 1.59 1.37 17.73
N ASN A 74 2.40 2.42 17.53
CA ASN A 74 3.51 2.72 18.43
C ASN A 74 3.04 3.08 19.84
N LEU A 75 1.97 3.88 19.95
CA LEU A 75 1.39 4.23 21.24
C LEU A 75 0.82 2.98 21.94
N LEU A 76 0.20 2.07 21.19
CA LEU A 76 -0.28 0.81 21.73
C LEU A 76 0.88 -0.06 22.25
N ASN A 77 1.96 -0.20 21.47
CA ASN A 77 3.17 -0.90 21.89
C ASN A 77 3.76 -0.29 23.18
N GLN A 78 3.88 1.03 23.24
CA GLN A 78 4.42 1.74 24.41
C GLN A 78 3.54 1.57 25.64
N THR A 79 2.23 1.78 25.52
CA THR A 79 1.29 1.68 26.65
C THR A 79 1.19 0.27 27.20
N ILE A 80 1.33 -0.75 26.36
CA ILE A 80 1.45 -2.15 26.78
C ILE A 80 2.78 -2.39 27.51
N ARG A 81 3.89 -1.91 26.96
CA ARG A 81 5.22 -2.02 27.59
C ARG A 81 5.26 -1.34 28.96
N ASP A 82 4.60 -0.18 29.08
CA ASP A 82 4.49 0.59 30.32
C ASP A 82 3.42 0.03 31.27
N MET A 83 2.82 -1.14 30.95
CA MET A 83 1.81 -1.83 31.76
C MET A 83 0.53 -1.01 32.02
N ASN A 84 0.27 0.02 31.22
CA ASN A 84 -0.96 0.81 31.29
C ASN A 84 -2.09 0.13 30.49
N LEU A 85 -2.47 -1.08 30.95
CA LEU A 85 -3.38 -1.97 30.24
C LEU A 85 -4.79 -1.39 30.08
N ARG A 86 -5.21 -0.52 30.99
CA ARG A 86 -6.53 0.14 30.90
C ARG A 86 -6.61 1.07 29.69
N TYR A 87 -5.58 1.88 29.49
CA TYR A 87 -5.52 2.79 28.35
C TYR A 87 -5.24 2.04 27.05
N ALA A 88 -4.34 1.05 27.09
CA ALA A 88 -4.06 0.19 25.94
C ALA A 88 -5.31 -0.57 25.46
N LYS A 89 -6.14 -1.10 26.38
CA LYS A 89 -7.41 -1.76 26.03
C LYS A 89 -8.37 -0.81 25.30
N ARG A 90 -8.47 0.44 25.75
CA ARG A 90 -9.27 1.45 25.06
C ARG A 90 -8.73 1.74 23.65
N LEU A 91 -7.43 1.86 23.48
CA LEU A 91 -6.81 2.03 22.15
C LEU A 91 -7.10 0.84 21.24
N PHE A 92 -7.03 -0.38 21.78
CA PHE A 92 -7.38 -1.59 21.06
C PHE A 92 -8.84 -1.58 20.59
N GLU A 93 -9.78 -1.30 21.48
CA GLU A 93 -11.22 -1.25 21.15
C GLU A 93 -11.54 -0.20 20.08
N GLN A 94 -10.84 0.94 20.11
CA GLN A 94 -11.04 2.04 19.15
C GLN A 94 -10.44 1.76 17.77
N HIS A 95 -9.44 0.89 17.66
CA HIS A 95 -8.65 0.70 16.45
C HIS A 95 -8.47 -0.78 16.07
N GLN A 96 -9.48 -1.63 16.33
CA GLN A 96 -9.41 -3.08 16.07
C GLN A 96 -9.07 -3.41 14.61
N GLU A 97 -9.67 -2.72 13.65
CA GLU A 97 -9.45 -2.96 12.21
C GLU A 97 -7.99 -2.73 11.81
N LEU A 98 -7.38 -1.66 12.34
CA LEU A 98 -5.97 -1.34 12.13
C LEU A 98 -5.07 -2.43 12.74
N ILE A 99 -5.40 -2.89 13.94
CA ILE A 99 -4.62 -3.88 14.68
C ILE A 99 -4.62 -5.22 13.96
N TYR A 100 -5.76 -5.66 13.44
CA TYR A 100 -5.89 -6.96 12.74
C TYR A 100 -5.56 -6.92 11.24
N LYS A 101 -5.29 -5.74 10.69
CA LYS A 101 -4.70 -5.63 9.35
C LYS A 101 -3.33 -6.32 9.32
N PRO A 102 -2.98 -7.07 8.25
CA PRO A 102 -1.69 -7.77 8.16
C PRO A 102 -0.48 -6.88 8.42
N THR A 103 -0.53 -5.63 7.94
CA THR A 103 0.53 -4.65 8.16
C THR A 103 0.48 -3.98 9.53
N GLY A 104 -0.68 -3.94 10.19
CA GLY A 104 -0.76 -3.56 11.61
C GLY A 104 -0.08 -4.59 12.50
N GLN A 105 -0.36 -5.88 12.25
CA GLN A 105 0.23 -7.01 12.99
C GLN A 105 1.76 -7.03 12.91
N SER A 106 2.35 -6.73 11.74
CA SER A 106 3.82 -6.68 11.61
C SER A 106 4.47 -5.53 12.39
N TRP A 107 3.70 -4.50 12.76
CA TRP A 107 4.17 -3.33 13.52
C TRP A 107 3.99 -3.48 15.03
N LEU A 108 3.24 -4.49 15.48
CA LEU A 108 3.04 -4.75 16.90
C LEU A 108 4.18 -5.60 17.47
N THR A 109 4.65 -5.24 18.67
CA THR A 109 5.60 -6.10 19.40
C THR A 109 4.93 -7.42 19.77
N SER A 110 5.75 -8.43 20.09
CA SER A 110 5.25 -9.76 20.46
C SER A 110 4.30 -9.70 21.67
N GLU A 111 4.60 -8.86 22.66
CA GLU A 111 3.77 -8.65 23.84
C GLU A 111 2.44 -7.96 23.46
N ALA A 112 2.52 -6.93 22.61
CA ALA A 112 1.35 -6.21 22.16
C ALA A 112 0.39 -7.11 21.37
N ARG A 113 0.93 -7.95 20.48
CA ARG A 113 0.14 -8.96 19.74
C ARG A 113 -0.54 -9.94 20.68
N TYR A 114 0.23 -10.53 21.60
CA TYR A 114 -0.31 -11.48 22.58
C TYR A 114 -1.47 -10.88 23.39
N ILE A 115 -1.29 -9.67 23.91
CA ILE A 115 -2.34 -9.01 24.71
C ILE A 115 -3.57 -8.68 23.86
N CYS A 116 -3.39 -8.17 22.64
CA CYS A 116 -4.51 -7.90 21.74
C CYS A 116 -5.31 -9.18 21.42
N ASP A 117 -4.62 -10.30 21.19
CA ASP A 117 -5.26 -11.59 20.94
C ASP A 117 -6.03 -12.11 22.16
N VAL A 118 -5.50 -11.93 23.37
CA VAL A 118 -6.22 -12.24 24.61
C VAL A 118 -7.49 -11.39 24.71
N TRP A 119 -7.42 -10.09 24.45
CA TRP A 119 -8.60 -9.22 24.47
C TRP A 119 -9.64 -9.58 23.43
N ASN A 120 -9.23 -10.05 22.25
CA ASN A 120 -10.15 -10.48 21.20
C ASN A 120 -10.85 -11.80 21.51
N LYS A 121 -10.19 -12.72 22.24
CA LYS A 121 -10.77 -14.00 22.68
C LYS A 121 -11.78 -13.85 23.84
N HIS A 122 -11.72 -12.76 24.58
CA HIS A 122 -12.61 -12.47 25.72
C HIS A 122 -13.74 -11.48 25.39
N LYS A 123 -14.08 -11.36 24.10
CA LYS A 123 -15.24 -10.62 23.60
C LYS A 123 -16.45 -11.54 23.51
#